data_AF-A0A225E5I6-F1
#
_entry.id   AF-A0A225E5I6-F1
#
_cell.length_a   1.000
_cell.length_b   1.000
_cell.length_c   1.000
_cell.angle_alpha   90.00
_cell.angle_beta   90.00
_cell.angle_gamma   90.00
#
_symmetry.space_group_name_H-M   'P 1'
#
loop_
_entity.id
_entity.type
_entity.pdbx_description
1 polymer ?
#
loop_
_entity_poly.entity_id
_entity_poly.type
_entity_poly.pdbx_seq_one_letter_code
_entity_poly.pdbx_strand_id
1 'polypeptide(L)'
;MGADAAFILARSFPIRESKEGYLETIPEIVVEIRSKNDTQPEIASKVTEYLDAGTLVVWILDPDEQTVTAHRLDQPAQIFRSGDNLTCSDLLPGFATPVVRLFGGV
;
A
#
# COMPACT_ATOMS: atom_id res chain seq x y z
N MET A 1 -2.17 -11.68 -7.23
CA MET A 1 -1.53 -11.57 -5.90
C MET A 1 -2.59 -11.23 -4.86
N GLY A 2 -2.34 -11.53 -3.59
CA GLY A 2 -3.23 -11.11 -2.50
C GLY A 2 -2.51 -10.04 -1.68
N ALA A 3 -3.09 -8.85 -1.62
CA ALA A 3 -2.62 -7.79 -0.73
C ALA A 3 -2.96 -8.10 0.73
N ASP A 4 -2.16 -7.59 1.67
CA ASP A 4 -2.47 -7.68 3.10
C ASP A 4 -3.65 -6.78 3.47
N ALA A 5 -3.74 -5.61 2.83
CA ALA A 5 -4.91 -4.75 2.89
C ALA A 5 -5.04 -3.93 1.60
N ALA A 6 -6.26 -3.46 1.33
CA ALA A 6 -6.57 -2.62 0.18
C ALA A 6 -7.61 -1.57 0.55
N PHE A 7 -7.57 -0.43 -0.14
CA PHE A 7 -8.56 0.63 -0.02
C PHE A 7 -9.16 0.94 -1.38
N ILE A 8 -10.49 0.92 -1.45
CA ILE A 8 -11.28 1.19 -2.66
C ILE A 8 -12.16 2.40 -2.39
N LEU A 9 -12.05 3.41 -3.24
CA LEU A 9 -12.85 4.62 -3.14
C LEU A 9 -14.29 4.37 -3.57
N ALA A 10 -15.22 5.14 -2.99
CA ALA A 10 -16.65 5.04 -3.27
C ALA A 10 -16.97 5.17 -4.78
N ARG A 11 -16.18 5.94 -5.54
CA ARG A 11 -16.34 6.10 -7.00
C ARG A 11 -16.10 4.80 -7.79
N SER A 12 -15.41 3.84 -7.21
CA SER A 12 -15.02 2.57 -7.85
C SER A 12 -16.02 1.45 -7.53
N PHE A 13 -17.13 1.77 -6.86
CA PHE A 13 -18.24 0.85 -6.63
C PHE A 13 -19.14 0.70 -7.87
N PRO A 14 -19.76 -0.47 -8.06
CA PRO A 14 -19.72 -1.64 -7.17
C PRO A 14 -18.40 -2.41 -7.26
N ILE A 15 -17.95 -2.95 -6.12
CA ILE A 15 -16.82 -3.88 -6.08
C ILE A 15 -17.18 -5.13 -6.88
N ARG A 16 -16.25 -5.60 -7.71
CA ARG A 16 -16.38 -6.78 -8.54
C ARG A 16 -15.38 -7.83 -8.10
N GLU A 17 -15.85 -9.07 -8.10
CA GLU A 17 -15.05 -10.26 -7.82
C GLU A 17 -15.29 -11.29 -8.91
N SER A 18 -14.26 -12.07 -9.22
CA SER A 18 -14.38 -13.23 -10.09
C SER A 18 -15.24 -14.31 -9.41
N LYS A 19 -15.63 -15.34 -10.16
CA LYS A 19 -16.41 -16.46 -9.60
C LYS A 19 -15.69 -17.20 -8.48
N GLU A 20 -14.37 -17.19 -8.52
CA GLU A 20 -13.46 -17.79 -7.56
C GLU A 20 -13.19 -16.88 -6.35
N GLY A 21 -13.76 -15.67 -6.33
CA GLY A 21 -13.63 -14.71 -5.24
C GLY A 21 -12.39 -13.80 -5.34
N TYR A 22 -11.75 -13.72 -6.50
CA TYR A 22 -10.63 -12.79 -6.70
C TYR A 22 -11.16 -11.38 -6.98
N LEU A 23 -10.60 -10.39 -6.29
CA LEU A 23 -10.94 -8.99 -6.51
C LEU A 23 -10.59 -8.57 -7.96
N GLU A 24 -11.59 -8.14 -8.73
CA GLU A 24 -11.42 -7.60 -10.09
C GLU A 24 -11.41 -6.07 -10.10
N THR A 25 -12.03 -5.42 -9.10
CA THR A 25 -11.93 -3.98 -8.93
C THR A 25 -10.53 -3.61 -8.44
N ILE A 26 -9.79 -2.84 -9.23
CA ILE A 26 -8.46 -2.36 -8.88
C ILE A 26 -8.54 -1.39 -7.69
N PRO A 27 -7.87 -1.67 -6.55
CA PRO A 27 -7.81 -0.73 -5.45
C PRO A 27 -6.99 0.50 -5.79
N GLU A 28 -7.36 1.66 -5.25
CA GLU A 28 -6.51 2.84 -5.39
C GLU A 28 -5.28 2.80 -4.49
N ILE A 29 -5.40 2.16 -3.32
CA ILE A 29 -4.26 1.93 -2.42
C ILE A 29 -4.17 0.44 -2.12
N VAL A 30 -2.99 -0.12 -2.34
CA VAL A 30 -2.61 -1.47 -1.91
C VAL A 30 -1.59 -1.37 -0.78
N VAL A 31 -1.74 -2.21 0.23
CA VAL A 31 -0.85 -2.30 1.38
C VAL A 31 -0.24 -3.71 1.42
N GLU A 32 1.07 -3.76 1.51
CA GLU A 32 1.86 -4.98 1.69
C GLU A 32 2.76 -4.82 2.91
N ILE A 33 2.87 -5.87 3.71
CA ILE A 33 3.78 -5.94 4.86
C ILE A 33 4.95 -6.83 4.45
N ARG A 34 6.15 -6.26 4.43
CA ARG A 34 7.37 -7.01 4.12
C ARG A 34 7.52 -8.19 5.08
N SER A 35 7.60 -9.39 4.53
CA SER A 35 7.93 -10.59 5.29
C SER A 35 9.44 -10.67 5.56
N LYS A 36 9.85 -11.41 6.60
CA LYS A 36 11.28 -11.62 6.90
C LYS A 36 12.05 -12.32 5.77
N ASN A 37 11.34 -13.05 4.92
CA ASN A 37 11.93 -13.80 3.82
C ASN A 37 11.80 -13.08 2.48
N ASP A 38 11.09 -11.95 2.42
CA ASP A 38 10.91 -11.20 1.19
C ASP A 38 12.24 -10.56 0.80
N THR A 39 12.67 -10.83 -0.42
CA THR A 39 13.84 -10.19 -1.00
C THR A 39 13.44 -8.86 -1.62
N GLN A 40 14.40 -7.94 -1.71
CA GLN A 40 14.16 -6.64 -2.36
C GLN A 40 13.65 -6.75 -3.80
N PRO A 41 14.13 -7.68 -4.65
CA PRO A 41 13.57 -7.90 -5.98
C PRO A 41 12.11 -8.38 -5.98
N GLU A 42 11.71 -9.23 -5.02
CA GLU A 42 10.32 -9.69 -4.92
C GLU A 42 9.38 -8.54 -4.55
N ILE A 43 9.76 -7.71 -3.58
CA ILE A 43 9.01 -6.49 -3.24
C ILE A 43 8.92 -5.55 -4.44
N ALA A 44 10.03 -5.33 -5.15
CA ALA A 44 10.03 -4.49 -6.35
C ALA A 44 9.11 -5.03 -7.46
N SER A 45 9.08 -6.36 -7.65
CA SER A 45 8.15 -7.02 -8.58
C SER A 45 6.70 -6.76 -8.17
N LYS A 46 6.37 -7.00 -6.88
CA LYS A 46 5.01 -6.76 -6.36
C LYS A 46 4.56 -5.32 -6.59
N VAL A 47 5.41 -4.35 -6.26
CA VAL A 47 5.13 -2.91 -6.47
C VAL A 47 4.84 -2.63 -7.94
N THR A 48 5.70 -3.13 -8.84
CA THR A 48 5.54 -2.94 -10.29
C THR A 48 4.23 -3.54 -10.77
N GLU A 49 3.93 -4.78 -10.40
CA GLU A 49 2.71 -5.48 -10.79
C GLU A 49 1.43 -4.74 -10.35
N TYR A 50 1.39 -4.20 -9.13
CA TYR A 50 0.24 -3.44 -8.67
C TYR A 50 0.08 -2.10 -9.38
N LEU A 51 1.18 -1.38 -9.61
CA LEU A 51 1.16 -0.10 -10.33
C LEU A 51 0.76 -0.29 -11.80
N ASP A 52 1.30 -1.32 -12.46
CA ASP A 52 0.95 -1.67 -13.85
C ASP A 52 -0.51 -2.11 -13.99
N ALA A 53 -1.09 -2.71 -12.94
CA ALA A 53 -2.51 -3.05 -12.88
C ALA A 53 -3.43 -1.81 -12.68
N GLY A 54 -2.86 -0.64 -12.41
CA GLY A 54 -3.61 0.62 -12.24
C GLY A 54 -3.82 1.06 -10.78
N THR A 55 -3.18 0.39 -9.82
CA THR A 55 -3.15 0.87 -8.42
C THR A 55 -2.45 2.22 -8.39
N LEU A 56 -3.02 3.20 -7.67
CA LEU A 56 -2.46 4.56 -7.64
C LEU A 56 -1.32 4.70 -6.63
N VAL A 57 -1.38 3.98 -5.52
CA VAL A 57 -0.37 3.99 -4.46
C VAL A 57 -0.16 2.58 -3.90
N VAL A 58 1.09 2.14 -3.83
CA VAL A 58 1.47 0.94 -3.10
C VAL A 58 2.23 1.34 -1.83
N TRP A 59 1.72 0.95 -0.67
CA TRP A 59 2.38 1.12 0.62
C TRP A 59 3.06 -0.19 1.04
N ILE A 60 4.38 -0.15 1.13
CA ILE A 60 5.19 -1.24 1.70
C ILE A 60 5.52 -0.89 3.15
N LEU A 61 4.99 -1.66 4.09
CA LEU A 61 5.35 -1.57 5.50
C LEU A 61 6.56 -2.47 5.75
N ASP A 62 7.58 -1.92 6.39
CA ASP A 62 8.77 -2.65 6.80
C ASP A 62 8.81 -2.72 8.33
N PRO A 63 8.44 -3.86 8.94
CA PRO A 63 8.44 -4.01 10.39
C PRO A 63 9.85 -3.97 11.01
N ASP A 64 10.89 -4.35 10.28
CA ASP A 64 12.26 -4.38 10.79
C ASP A 64 12.82 -2.95 10.85
N GLU A 65 12.55 -2.15 9.81
CA GLU A 65 12.97 -0.74 9.75
C GLU A 65 11.96 0.23 10.38
N GLN A 66 10.75 -0.23 10.70
CA GLN A 66 9.60 0.57 11.13
C GLN A 66 9.30 1.75 10.20
N THR A 67 9.30 1.48 8.90
CA THR A 67 9.01 2.47 7.87
C THR A 67 7.80 2.07 7.02
N VAL A 68 7.19 3.08 6.39
CA VAL A 68 6.24 2.88 5.30
C VAL A 68 6.81 3.55 4.06
N THR A 69 7.00 2.79 2.99
CA THR A 69 7.42 3.33 1.70
C THR A 69 6.23 3.38 0.75
N ALA A 70 5.90 4.58 0.26
CA ALA A 70 4.86 4.81 -0.72
C ALA A 70 5.43 4.88 -2.12
N HIS A 71 4.95 4.01 -2.99
CA HIS A 71 5.31 3.96 -4.41
C HIS A 71 4.15 4.44 -5.26
N ARG A 72 4.47 5.21 -6.30
CA ARG A 72 3.56 5.70 -7.32
C ARG A 72 4.24 5.60 -8.67
N LEU A 73 3.45 5.49 -9.74
CA LEU A 73 3.99 5.49 -11.09
C LEU A 73 4.71 6.82 -11.38
N ASP A 74 5.89 6.72 -12.00
CA ASP A 74 6.74 7.84 -12.43
C ASP A 74 7.13 8.84 -11.34
N GLN A 75 7.11 8.42 -10.07
CA GLN A 75 7.49 9.25 -8.93
C GLN A 75 8.55 8.55 -8.08
N PRO A 76 9.47 9.31 -7.46
CA PRO A 76 10.36 8.74 -6.47
C PRO A 76 9.55 8.20 -5.29
N ALA A 77 9.99 7.07 -4.74
CA ALA A 77 9.37 6.51 -3.56
C ALA A 77 9.46 7.48 -2.37
N GLN A 78 8.36 7.64 -1.63
CA GLN A 78 8.31 8.46 -0.42
C GLN A 78 8.40 7.56 0.81
N ILE A 79 9.39 7.79 1.67
CA ILE A 79 9.58 7.01 2.89
C ILE A 79 9.06 7.81 4.08
N PHE A 80 8.14 7.22 4.83
CA PHE A 80 7.67 7.70 6.14
C PHE A 80 8.34 6.85 7.24
N ARG A 81 9.01 7.52 8.17
CA ARG A 81 9.70 6.90 9.32
C ARG A 81 8.87 7.05 10.59
N SER A 82 9.29 6.43 11.69
CA SER A 82 8.54 6.42 12.97
C SER A 82 8.14 7.81 13.48
N GLY A 83 8.91 8.87 13.20
CA GLY A 83 8.59 10.25 13.59
C GLY A 83 7.59 10.98 12.68
N ASP A 84 7.22 10.37 11.56
CA ASP A 84 6.34 10.97 10.56
C ASP A 84 4.88 10.55 10.77
N ASN A 85 3.97 11.29 10.14
CA ASN A 85 2.61 10.84 9.90
C ASN A 85 2.49 10.29 8.48
N LEU A 86 1.99 9.06 8.35
CA LEU A 86 1.58 8.51 7.05
C LEU A 86 0.35 9.25 6.55
N THR A 87 0.44 9.79 5.34
CA THR A 87 -0.61 10.59 4.70
C THR A 87 -0.76 10.21 3.23
N CYS A 88 -1.95 10.43 2.65
CA CYS A 88 -2.21 10.29 1.23
C CYS A 88 -3.25 11.32 0.78
N SER A 89 -2.93 12.62 0.85
CA SER A 89 -3.96 13.68 0.82
C SER A 89 -4.80 13.75 -0.46
N ASP A 90 -4.30 13.24 -1.58
CA ASP A 90 -5.00 13.15 -2.86
C ASP A 90 -6.06 12.03 -2.92
N LEU A 91 -5.86 10.93 -2.18
CA LEU A 91 -6.79 9.79 -2.14
C LEU A 91 -7.56 9.69 -0.82
N LEU A 92 -6.94 10.12 0.28
CA LEU A 92 -7.46 10.10 1.64
C LEU A 92 -7.35 11.52 2.26
N PRO A 93 -8.19 12.48 1.84
CA PRO A 93 -8.16 13.82 2.39
C PRO A 93 -8.37 13.83 3.91
N GLY A 94 -7.47 14.49 4.65
CA GLY A 94 -7.53 14.57 6.11
C GLY A 94 -7.04 13.32 6.86
N PHE A 95 -6.70 12.22 6.16
CA PHE A 95 -6.08 11.06 6.80
C PHE A 95 -4.63 11.36 7.19
N ALA A 96 -4.32 11.12 8.46
CA ALA A 96 -2.97 11.12 8.99
C ALA A 96 -2.89 10.11 10.14
N THR A 97 -1.89 9.24 10.12
CA THR A 97 -1.59 8.37 11.26
C THR A 97 -0.10 8.38 11.57
N PRO A 98 0.31 8.54 12.84
CA PRO A 98 1.71 8.39 13.23
C PRO A 98 2.20 7.00 12.82
N VAL A 99 3.31 6.95 12.10
CA VAL A 99 3.89 5.69 11.59
C VAL A 99 4.22 4.75 12.73
N VAL A 100 4.72 5.27 13.85
CA VAL A 100 5.03 4.51 15.05
C VAL A 100 3.86 3.65 15.57
N ARG A 101 2.61 4.07 15.39
CA ARG A 101 1.43 3.31 15.84
C ARG A 101 1.17 2.06 14.99
N LEU A 102 1.68 2.01 13.76
CA LEU A 102 1.51 0.86 12.87
C LEU A 102 2.36 -0.34 13.31
N PHE A 103 3.38 -0.11 14.14
CA PHE A 103 4.34 -1.12 14.59
C PHE A 103 4.23 -1.41 16.09
N GLY A 104 3.09 -1.08 16.71
CA GLY A 104 2.82 -1.34 18.13
C GLY A 104 3.43 -0.32 19.10
N GLY A 105 3.90 0.84 18.62
CA GLY A 105 4.33 1.93 19.47
C GLY A 105 3.16 2.68 20.13
N VAL A 106 3.31 2.97 21.43
CA VAL A 106 2.37 3.74 22.27
C VAL A 106 2.62 5.23 22.11
#